data_AF-A0A7S2B4K3-F1
#
_entry.id   AF-A0A7S2B4K3-F1
#
_cell.length_a   1.000
_cell.length_b   1.000
_cell.length_c   1.000
_cell.angle_alpha   90.00
_cell.angle_beta   90.00
_cell.angle_gamma   90.00
#
_symmetry.space_group_name_H-M   'P 1'
#
loop_
_entity.id
_entity.type
_entity.pdbx_description
1 polymer ?
#
loop_
_entity_poly.entity_id
_entity_poly.type
_entity_poly.pdbx_seq_one_letter_code
_entity_poly.pdbx_strand_id
1 'polypeptide(L)'
;AQAVFAQAIWAEVRSGRHPLTSQMSEMPPNLKMVEEAEEMPEFAENLMMPTMPEMGKAHSAEPDAADLRSVFRVSTEPQHFACGADAMADDQFVWKVPRSKFTLSDRSIVSPQFYASKSGECAQYRVQITAMKVGDKKGGHSFKKAEGHGKLELQCKEPPSGGEPTERTAITFKVGGDERGPITHNFTESSMCGLPRDIEEWDFLSHHTYFHYFEIIVRILGHTVTDKAA
;
A
#
# COMPACT_ATOMS: atom_id res chain seq x y z
N ALA A 1 24.52 -23.13 -17.22
CA ALA A 1 23.42 -23.53 -18.12
C ALA A 1 22.08 -23.72 -17.39
N GLN A 2 21.76 -22.88 -16.38
CA GLN A 2 20.46 -22.87 -15.70
C GLN A 2 19.79 -21.47 -15.70
N ALA A 3 20.32 -20.51 -16.46
CA ALA A 3 19.82 -19.14 -16.50
C ALA A 3 19.11 -18.76 -17.83
N VAL A 4 18.89 -19.71 -18.74
CA VAL A 4 18.27 -19.46 -20.05
C VAL A 4 16.81 -19.96 -20.13
N PHE A 5 16.34 -20.74 -19.16
CA PHE A 5 15.01 -21.36 -19.22
C PHE A 5 13.87 -20.48 -18.68
N ALA A 6 14.18 -19.37 -18.00
CA ALA A 6 13.16 -18.51 -17.36
C ALA A 6 12.62 -17.38 -18.26
N GLN A 7 13.24 -17.11 -19.42
CA GLN A 7 12.78 -16.07 -20.35
C GLN A 7 11.85 -16.59 -21.47
N ALA A 8 11.65 -17.90 -21.59
CA ALA A 8 10.83 -18.47 -22.67
C ALA A 8 9.33 -18.54 -22.35
N ILE A 9 8.91 -18.44 -21.08
CA ILE A 9 7.50 -18.66 -20.70
C ILE A 9 6.64 -17.38 -20.74
N TRP A 10 7.25 -16.19 -20.80
CA TRP A 10 6.51 -14.92 -20.81
C TRP A 10 6.18 -14.37 -22.22
N ALA A 11 6.64 -15.02 -23.30
CA ALA A 11 6.39 -14.56 -24.67
C ALA A 11 5.14 -15.18 -25.34
N GLU A 12 4.57 -16.25 -24.79
CA GLU A 12 3.52 -17.05 -25.47
C GLU A 12 2.07 -16.61 -25.14
N VAL A 13 1.86 -15.59 -24.29
CA VAL A 13 0.51 -15.15 -23.87
C VAL A 13 -0.07 -14.04 -24.78
N ARG A 14 0.72 -13.52 -25.74
CA ARG A 14 0.30 -12.40 -26.61
C ARG A 14 -0.16 -12.76 -28.02
N SER A 15 -0.20 -14.04 -28.41
CA SER A 15 -0.44 -14.42 -29.82
C SER A 15 -1.88 -14.78 -30.20
N GLY A 16 -2.83 -14.80 -29.26
CA GLY A 16 -4.27 -14.89 -29.59
C GLY A 16 -4.67 -16.08 -30.49
N ARG A 17 -3.95 -17.20 -30.45
CA ARG A 17 -4.33 -18.43 -31.15
C ARG A 17 -4.86 -19.46 -30.15
N HIS A 18 -6.16 -19.69 -30.18
CA HIS A 18 -6.78 -20.88 -29.60
C HIS A 18 -6.53 -22.07 -30.54
N PRO A 19 -5.86 -23.15 -30.08
CA PRO A 19 -6.03 -24.45 -30.72
C PRO A 19 -7.34 -25.07 -30.24
N LEU A 20 -8.35 -25.05 -31.11
CA LEU A 20 -9.44 -26.03 -31.07
C LEU A 20 -8.82 -27.41 -31.31
N THR A 21 -8.72 -28.23 -30.28
CA THR A 21 -8.68 -29.68 -30.47
C THR A 21 -9.24 -30.40 -29.25
N SER A 22 -10.44 -30.92 -29.48
CA SER A 22 -11.03 -32.10 -28.88
C SER A 22 -10.01 -33.10 -28.34
N GLN A 23 -10.05 -33.34 -27.03
CA GLN A 23 -9.71 -34.66 -26.48
C GLN A 23 -10.43 -34.85 -25.15
N MET A 24 -11.60 -35.50 -25.24
CA MET A 24 -12.16 -36.29 -24.15
C MET A 24 -11.30 -37.54 -24.02
N SER A 25 -10.62 -37.74 -22.89
CA SER A 25 -10.30 -39.08 -22.38
C SER A 25 -9.83 -39.00 -20.93
N GLU A 26 -10.47 -39.83 -20.10
CA GLU A 26 -9.94 -40.45 -18.87
C GLU A 26 -9.81 -39.57 -17.61
N MET A 27 -10.93 -39.48 -16.89
CA MET A 27 -10.92 -39.35 -15.43
C MET A 27 -10.47 -40.68 -14.80
N PRO A 28 -9.44 -40.68 -13.93
CA PRO A 28 -9.16 -41.85 -13.09
C PRO A 28 -10.19 -41.95 -11.94
N PRO A 29 -10.67 -43.15 -11.59
CA PRO A 29 -11.48 -43.37 -10.40
C PRO A 29 -10.58 -43.59 -9.17
N ASN A 30 -11.16 -43.36 -7.98
CA ASN A 30 -10.66 -43.75 -6.66
C ASN A 30 -9.50 -42.94 -6.06
N LEU A 31 -9.84 -41.86 -5.38
CA LEU A 31 -9.19 -41.50 -4.12
C LEU A 31 -10.16 -41.84 -2.99
N LYS A 32 -9.85 -42.94 -2.29
CA LYS A 32 -10.54 -43.40 -1.11
C LYS A 32 -10.40 -42.33 -0.03
N MET A 33 -11.54 -41.90 0.50
CA MET A 33 -11.62 -41.21 1.78
C MET A 33 -11.01 -42.11 2.85
N VAL A 34 -9.93 -41.65 3.46
CA VAL A 34 -9.41 -42.23 4.69
C VAL A 34 -10.01 -41.37 5.81
N GLU A 35 -11.04 -41.93 6.43
CA GLU A 35 -11.74 -41.39 7.58
C GLU A 35 -10.89 -41.77 8.80
N GLU A 36 -9.90 -40.94 9.13
CA GLU A 36 -9.07 -41.11 10.32
C GLU A 36 -9.70 -40.27 11.44
N ALA A 37 -10.63 -40.90 12.15
CA ALA A 37 -11.14 -40.42 13.42
C ALA A 37 -10.08 -40.67 14.49
N GLU A 38 -9.22 -39.68 14.74
CA GLU A 38 -8.41 -39.66 15.96
C GLU A 38 -9.26 -39.15 17.13
N GLU A 39 -9.50 -40.05 18.06
CA GLU A 39 -10.08 -39.84 19.37
C GLU A 39 -9.32 -38.72 20.11
N MET A 40 -10.03 -37.65 20.47
CA MET A 40 -9.50 -36.70 21.44
C MET A 40 -9.61 -37.29 22.84
N PRO A 41 -8.54 -37.31 23.64
CA PRO A 41 -8.61 -37.73 25.03
C PRO A 41 -9.43 -36.71 25.84
N GLU A 42 -10.44 -37.26 26.50
CA GLU A 42 -11.29 -36.63 27.50
C GLU A 42 -10.44 -36.30 28.75
N PHE A 43 -9.77 -35.14 28.74
CA PHE A 43 -9.19 -34.54 29.95
C PHE A 43 -10.28 -33.82 30.73
N ALA A 44 -11.15 -34.61 31.34
CA ALA A 44 -11.91 -34.18 32.50
C ALA A 44 -11.01 -34.21 33.74
N GLU A 45 -11.32 -33.31 34.66
CA GLU A 45 -10.93 -33.27 36.08
C GLU A 45 -9.78 -32.35 36.48
N ASN A 46 -10.17 -31.40 37.35
CA ASN A 46 -9.37 -30.66 38.32
C ASN A 46 -8.59 -29.43 37.85
N LEU A 47 -9.35 -28.37 37.53
CA LEU A 47 -8.95 -27.02 37.90
C LEU A 47 -9.96 -26.45 38.88
N MET A 48 -9.65 -26.62 40.17
CA MET A 48 -10.21 -25.80 41.24
C MET A 48 -10.04 -24.33 40.85
N MET A 49 -11.15 -23.63 40.62
CA MET A 49 -11.11 -22.20 40.44
C MET A 49 -10.76 -21.55 41.78
N PRO A 50 -9.67 -20.78 41.90
CA PRO A 50 -9.43 -19.99 43.09
C PRO A 50 -10.54 -18.95 43.18
N THR A 51 -11.26 -18.97 44.31
CA THR A 51 -12.21 -17.92 44.70
C THR A 51 -11.50 -16.58 44.61
N MET A 52 -11.89 -15.77 43.62
CA MET A 52 -11.31 -14.44 43.45
C MET A 52 -11.67 -13.57 44.67
N PRO A 53 -10.70 -12.84 45.25
CA PRO A 53 -10.98 -11.87 46.28
C PRO A 53 -11.86 -10.75 45.72
N GLU A 54 -12.86 -10.37 46.50
CA GLU A 54 -13.79 -9.28 46.24
C GLU A 54 -13.02 -7.98 46.03
N MET A 55 -12.81 -7.61 44.75
CA MET A 55 -12.18 -6.35 44.39
C MET A 55 -13.16 -5.22 44.70
N GLY A 56 -12.86 -4.51 45.79
CA GLY A 56 -13.51 -3.25 46.15
C GLY A 56 -13.50 -2.27 44.99
N LYS A 57 -14.60 -1.53 44.86
CA LYS A 57 -14.84 -0.44 43.89
C LYS A 57 -13.62 0.47 43.76
N ALA A 58 -12.74 0.18 42.81
CA ALA A 58 -11.75 1.12 42.35
C ALA A 58 -12.48 2.17 41.52
N HIS A 59 -12.39 3.42 41.95
CA HIS A 59 -12.84 4.57 41.18
C HIS A 59 -12.09 4.57 39.84
N SER A 60 -12.80 4.27 38.75
CA SER A 60 -12.30 4.44 37.38
C SER A 60 -12.01 5.92 37.15
N ALA A 61 -10.76 6.32 37.38
CA ALA A 61 -10.18 7.44 36.68
C ALA A 61 -9.87 6.93 35.26
N GLU A 62 -10.76 7.21 34.31
CA GLU A 62 -10.44 7.06 32.89
C GLU A 62 -9.12 7.82 32.63
N PRO A 63 -8.07 7.17 32.12
CA PRO A 63 -6.89 7.88 31.67
C PRO A 63 -7.31 8.78 30.51
N ASP A 64 -7.16 10.08 30.72
CA ASP A 64 -7.57 11.13 29.79
C ASP A 64 -6.93 10.88 28.41
N ALA A 65 -7.75 10.43 27.46
CA ALA A 65 -7.35 10.07 26.10
C ALA A 65 -6.81 11.25 25.27
N ALA A 66 -6.71 12.44 25.87
CA ALA A 66 -6.25 13.67 25.23
C ALA A 66 -4.72 13.70 24.94
N ASP A 67 -3.88 12.93 25.63
CA ASP A 67 -2.42 13.20 25.60
C ASP A 67 -1.64 12.51 24.46
N LEU A 68 -2.17 11.45 23.86
CA LEU A 68 -1.47 10.75 22.75
C LEU A 68 -1.45 11.54 21.43
N ARG A 69 -2.17 12.66 21.33
CA ARG A 69 -2.18 13.49 20.12
C ARG A 69 -1.00 14.47 20.05
N SER A 70 -0.34 14.73 21.16
CA SER A 70 0.66 15.82 21.26
C SER A 70 2.07 15.40 20.79
N VAL A 71 2.43 14.13 20.93
CA VAL A 71 3.85 13.70 20.86
C VAL A 71 4.41 13.57 19.44
N PHE A 72 3.56 13.49 18.41
CA PHE A 72 4.02 13.33 17.02
C PHE A 72 3.57 14.51 16.15
N ARG A 73 4.20 15.66 16.36
CA ARG A 73 4.26 16.69 15.32
C ARG A 73 5.15 16.16 14.20
N VAL A 74 4.53 15.51 13.21
CA VAL A 74 5.19 15.23 11.93
C VAL A 74 5.73 16.56 11.44
N SER A 75 7.05 16.64 11.25
CA SER A 75 7.68 17.87 10.76
C SER A 75 6.98 18.28 9.47
N THR A 76 6.33 19.44 9.48
CA THR A 76 5.69 20.02 8.29
C THR A 76 6.71 20.75 7.42
N GLU A 77 7.98 20.74 7.83
CA GLU A 77 9.06 21.38 7.09
C GLU A 77 9.26 20.66 5.76
N PRO A 78 9.24 21.37 4.62
CA PRO A 78 9.44 20.76 3.31
C PRO A 78 10.76 20.01 3.28
N GLN A 79 10.75 18.75 2.86
CA GLN A 79 11.99 18.04 2.59
C GLN A 79 12.50 18.52 1.23
N HIS A 80 13.47 19.45 1.28
CA HIS A 80 14.16 19.94 0.10
C HIS A 80 15.13 18.86 -0.38
N PHE A 81 14.74 18.11 -1.41
CA PHE A 81 15.72 17.42 -2.25
C PHE A 81 16.40 18.51 -3.08
N ALA A 82 17.73 18.61 -2.99
CA ALA A 82 18.46 19.59 -3.77
C ALA A 82 18.18 19.35 -5.26
N CYS A 83 17.49 20.28 -5.90
CA CYS A 83 17.27 20.28 -7.34
C CYS A 83 18.57 20.70 -8.06
N GLY A 84 19.64 19.93 -7.83
CA GLY A 84 20.95 20.11 -8.45
C GLY A 84 21.09 19.21 -9.68
N ALA A 85 21.77 19.70 -10.70
CA ALA A 85 21.89 19.05 -12.02
C ALA A 85 22.66 17.71 -12.02
N ASP A 86 23.26 17.29 -10.90
CA ASP A 86 24.21 16.15 -10.85
C ASP A 86 23.76 14.97 -9.98
N ALA A 87 22.51 14.92 -9.51
CA ALA A 87 22.05 13.83 -8.65
C ALA A 87 21.60 12.60 -9.46
N MET A 88 22.52 11.65 -9.68
CA MET A 88 22.21 10.27 -10.08
C MET A 88 21.56 9.42 -8.96
N ALA A 89 21.01 10.05 -7.92
CA ALA A 89 20.31 9.33 -6.87
C ALA A 89 18.90 9.01 -7.37
N ASP A 90 18.46 7.75 -7.21
CA ASP A 90 17.07 7.36 -7.45
C ASP A 90 16.14 8.38 -6.79
N ASP A 91 15.27 9.05 -7.58
CA ASP A 91 14.27 10.03 -7.13
C ASP A 91 13.23 9.33 -6.23
N GLN A 92 13.67 9.03 -5.01
CA GLN A 92 12.97 8.24 -4.03
C GLN A 92 12.64 9.12 -2.82
N PHE A 93 11.35 9.30 -2.59
CA PHE A 93 10.84 9.92 -1.38
C PHE A 93 10.50 8.83 -0.35
N VAL A 94 10.99 8.98 0.88
CA VAL A 94 10.72 8.05 2.00
C VAL A 94 9.97 8.78 3.10
N TRP A 95 8.78 8.28 3.42
CA TRP A 95 7.90 8.85 4.42
C TRP A 95 7.57 7.84 5.52
N LYS A 96 7.94 8.16 6.75
CA LYS A 96 7.63 7.35 7.94
C LYS A 96 6.28 7.76 8.53
N VAL A 97 5.33 6.81 8.58
CA VAL A 97 3.99 7.04 9.13
C VAL A 97 3.77 6.17 10.36
N PRO A 98 3.47 6.75 11.53
CA PRO A 98 3.17 5.97 12.73
C PRO A 98 1.96 5.04 12.51
N ARG A 99 2.09 3.78 12.93
CA ARG A 99 1.03 2.77 12.82
C ARG A 99 -0.27 3.20 13.51
N SER A 100 -0.15 3.96 14.61
CA SER A 100 -1.28 4.50 15.35
C SER A 100 -2.18 5.41 14.50
N LYS A 101 -1.68 6.03 13.42
CA LYS A 101 -2.51 6.88 12.55
C LYS A 101 -3.60 6.09 11.82
N PHE A 102 -3.37 4.81 11.55
CA PHE A 102 -4.33 3.94 10.86
C PHE A 102 -5.40 3.35 11.78
N THR A 103 -5.32 3.58 13.09
CA THR A 103 -6.36 3.19 14.06
C THR A 103 -7.24 4.37 14.48
N LEU A 104 -6.94 5.58 13.97
CA LEU A 104 -7.70 6.81 14.25
C LEU A 104 -8.93 6.95 13.33
N SER A 105 -9.82 7.86 13.72
CA SER A 105 -11.01 8.22 12.94
C SER A 105 -10.74 9.13 11.74
N ASP A 106 -9.48 9.39 11.42
CA ASP A 106 -9.08 10.24 10.30
C ASP A 106 -9.43 9.56 8.97
N ARG A 107 -9.79 10.38 7.96
CA ARG A 107 -10.14 9.88 6.62
C ARG A 107 -8.96 9.84 5.67
N SER A 108 -7.94 10.64 5.96
CA SER A 108 -6.77 10.80 5.12
C SER A 108 -5.56 11.20 5.96
N ILE A 109 -4.37 10.78 5.53
CA ILE A 109 -3.09 11.19 6.09
C ILE A 109 -2.27 11.75 4.92
N VAL A 110 -1.66 12.92 5.08
CA VAL A 110 -0.90 13.58 4.01
C VAL A 110 0.55 13.72 4.44
N SER A 111 1.47 13.46 3.53
CA SER A 111 2.90 13.60 3.77
C SER A 111 3.30 15.07 3.88
N PRO A 112 4.47 15.36 4.48
CA PRO A 112 5.17 16.59 4.20
C PRO A 112 5.35 16.78 2.70
N GLN A 113 5.49 18.04 2.31
CA GLN A 113 5.81 18.39 0.94
C GLN A 113 7.23 17.99 0.59
N PHE A 114 7.42 17.49 -0.62
CA PHE A 114 8.73 17.18 -1.16
C PHE A 114 8.83 17.65 -2.61
N TYR A 115 10.07 17.70 -3.09
CA TYR A 115 10.39 18.11 -4.44
C TYR A 115 11.07 16.94 -5.15
N ALA A 116 10.76 16.74 -6.42
CA ALA A 116 11.50 15.84 -7.28
C ALA A 116 11.85 16.58 -8.56
N SER A 117 13.12 16.46 -8.95
CA SER A 117 13.67 17.09 -10.14
C SER A 117 13.68 16.10 -11.29
N LYS A 118 13.22 16.50 -12.46
CA LYS A 118 13.17 15.62 -13.62
C LYS A 118 13.41 16.43 -14.87
N SER A 119 14.33 15.97 -15.73
CA SER A 119 14.73 16.69 -16.94
C SER A 119 15.18 18.14 -16.67
N GLY A 120 15.70 18.42 -15.48
CA GLY A 120 16.08 19.78 -15.04
C GLY A 120 14.94 20.64 -14.50
N GLU A 121 13.70 20.13 -14.49
CA GLU A 121 12.53 20.81 -13.92
C GLU A 121 12.20 20.28 -12.53
N CYS A 122 11.93 21.17 -11.58
CA CYS A 122 11.56 20.81 -10.23
C CYS A 122 10.04 20.87 -10.08
N ALA A 123 9.42 19.77 -9.66
CA ALA A 123 8.00 19.75 -9.35
C ALA A 123 7.76 19.43 -7.88
N GLN A 124 6.68 20.00 -7.35
CA GLN A 124 6.31 19.90 -5.95
C GLN A 124 5.25 18.81 -5.75
N TYR A 125 5.52 17.86 -4.85
CA TYR A 125 4.68 16.70 -4.62
C TYR A 125 4.26 16.54 -3.16
N ARG A 126 3.17 15.80 -2.95
CA ARG A 126 2.73 15.25 -1.67
C ARG A 126 2.14 13.86 -1.88
N VAL A 127 2.38 12.95 -0.94
CA VAL A 127 1.70 11.65 -0.87
C VAL A 127 0.48 11.80 0.03
N GLN A 128 -0.66 11.29 -0.42
CA GLN A 128 -1.88 11.21 0.35
C GLN A 128 -2.28 9.74 0.50
N ILE A 129 -2.58 9.34 1.73
CA ILE A 129 -3.24 8.09 2.06
C ILE A 129 -4.70 8.41 2.32
N THR A 130 -5.62 7.69 1.69
CA THR A 130 -7.07 7.85 1.89
C THR A 130 -7.65 6.53 2.38
N ALA A 131 -8.45 6.55 3.45
CA ALA A 131 -9.10 5.35 3.97
C ALA A 131 -10.11 4.77 2.95
N MET A 132 -10.13 3.45 2.80
CA MET A 132 -11.11 2.79 1.93
C MET A 132 -12.51 2.88 2.54
N LYS A 133 -13.53 2.95 1.66
CA LYS A 133 -14.93 2.99 2.11
C LYS A 133 -15.37 1.58 2.45
N VAL A 134 -15.70 1.32 3.72
CA VAL A 134 -16.33 0.06 4.13
C VAL A 134 -17.85 0.26 4.18
N GLY A 135 -18.53 -0.24 3.15
CA GLY A 135 -19.99 -0.22 3.00
C GLY A 135 -20.61 1.14 2.67
N ASP A 136 -21.92 1.15 2.41
CA ASP A 136 -22.65 2.35 1.95
C ASP A 136 -23.18 3.26 3.06
N LYS A 137 -22.93 2.90 4.32
CA LYS A 137 -23.41 3.68 5.45
C LYS A 137 -22.64 5.00 5.56
N LYS A 138 -23.37 6.09 5.85
CA LYS A 138 -22.82 7.44 6.04
C LYS A 138 -21.72 7.40 7.11
N GLY A 139 -20.52 7.85 6.75
CA GLY A 139 -19.38 7.93 7.67
C GLY A 139 -18.50 6.68 7.76
N GLY A 140 -18.49 5.80 6.75
CA GLY A 140 -17.58 4.64 6.63
C GLY A 140 -16.16 4.93 6.11
N HIS A 141 -15.76 6.21 6.00
CA HIS A 141 -14.52 6.63 5.33
C HIS A 141 -13.35 6.94 6.29
N SER A 142 -13.25 6.25 7.43
CA SER A 142 -12.16 6.50 8.40
C SER A 142 -11.28 5.28 8.55
N PHE A 143 -9.97 5.43 8.77
CA PHE A 143 -9.06 4.30 8.92
C PHE A 143 -9.49 3.31 10.02
N LYS A 144 -10.00 3.82 11.15
CA LYS A 144 -10.59 2.98 12.21
C LYS A 144 -11.72 2.05 11.73
N LYS A 145 -12.57 2.53 10.81
CA LYS A 145 -13.68 1.74 10.25
C LYS A 145 -13.26 0.91 9.04
N ALA A 146 -12.24 1.36 8.33
CA ALA A 146 -11.62 0.64 7.24
C ALA A 146 -10.66 -0.44 7.73
N GLU A 147 -10.51 -0.63 9.05
CA GLU A 147 -9.59 -1.59 9.64
C GLU A 147 -8.16 -1.40 9.13
N GLY A 148 -7.76 -0.14 8.91
CA GLY A 148 -6.45 0.20 8.35
C GLY A 148 -6.32 0.01 6.84
N HIS A 149 -7.38 -0.35 6.11
CA HIS A 149 -7.37 -0.38 4.64
C HIS A 149 -7.43 1.03 4.06
N GLY A 150 -6.63 1.27 3.03
CA GLY A 150 -6.57 2.57 2.36
C GLY A 150 -5.94 2.48 0.98
N LYS A 151 -5.86 3.62 0.30
CA LYS A 151 -5.15 3.77 -0.97
C LYS A 151 -4.12 4.87 -0.92
N LEU A 152 -3.09 4.75 -1.76
CA LEU A 152 -2.02 5.74 -1.92
C LEU A 152 -2.18 6.54 -3.20
N GLU A 153 -2.07 7.85 -3.07
CA GLU A 153 -2.17 8.80 -4.17
C GLU A 153 -0.99 9.78 -4.09
N LEU A 154 -0.34 10.02 -5.22
CA LEU A 154 0.68 11.06 -5.39
C LEU A 154 0.01 12.30 -6.01
N GLN A 155 0.09 13.42 -5.30
CA GLN A 155 -0.42 14.71 -5.77
C GLN A 155 0.72 15.62 -6.19
N CYS A 156 0.70 16.08 -7.44
CA CYS A 156 1.52 17.17 -7.94
C CYS A 156 0.81 18.51 -7.65
N LYS A 157 1.46 19.43 -6.92
CA LYS A 157 0.88 20.73 -6.56
C LYS A 157 1.05 21.76 -7.65
N GLU A 158 2.16 21.70 -8.34
CA GLU A 158 2.51 22.60 -9.43
C GLU A 158 3.18 21.74 -10.51
N PRO A 159 2.48 21.46 -11.63
CA PRO A 159 3.11 20.77 -12.75
C PRO A 159 4.23 21.66 -13.29
N PRO A 160 5.32 21.07 -13.80
CA PRO A 160 6.41 21.87 -14.33
C PRO A 160 5.93 22.71 -15.52
N SER A 161 6.30 23.99 -15.52
CA SER A 161 5.79 24.99 -16.46
C SER A 161 6.24 24.80 -17.91
N GLY A 162 7.19 23.91 -18.18
CA GLY A 162 7.74 23.65 -19.53
C GLY A 162 7.40 22.29 -20.13
N GLY A 163 6.69 21.42 -19.41
CA GLY A 163 6.40 20.06 -19.88
C GLY A 163 5.40 20.01 -21.04
N GLU A 164 5.72 19.25 -22.08
CA GLU A 164 4.77 18.95 -23.16
C GLU A 164 3.58 18.15 -22.61
N PRO A 165 2.33 18.41 -23.03
CA PRO A 165 1.15 17.68 -22.55
C PRO A 165 1.21 16.16 -22.79
N THR A 166 2.13 15.67 -23.61
CA THR A 166 2.32 14.23 -23.88
C THR A 166 3.27 13.55 -22.89
N GLU A 167 3.93 14.30 -22.02
CA GLU A 167 4.89 13.76 -21.08
C GLU A 167 4.18 13.00 -19.96
N ARG A 168 4.49 11.71 -19.86
CA ARG A 168 3.96 10.86 -18.79
C ARG A 168 5.06 10.46 -17.82
N THR A 169 4.74 10.51 -16.54
CA THR A 169 5.64 10.18 -15.43
C THR A 169 5.34 8.78 -14.94
N ALA A 170 6.35 7.91 -14.94
CA ALA A 170 6.23 6.58 -14.35
C ALA A 170 6.43 6.66 -12.83
N ILE A 171 5.58 6.01 -12.04
CA ILE A 171 5.56 6.13 -10.57
C ILE A 171 5.45 4.74 -9.97
N THR A 172 6.22 4.48 -8.92
CA THR A 172 6.12 3.24 -8.13
C THR A 172 5.87 3.57 -6.68
N PHE A 173 4.98 2.81 -6.04
CA PHE A 173 4.67 2.91 -4.61
C PHE A 173 5.18 1.66 -3.89
N LYS A 174 5.76 1.83 -2.71
CA LYS A 174 6.17 0.71 -1.86
C LYS A 174 5.77 0.95 -0.41
N VAL A 175 5.20 -0.06 0.23
CA VAL A 175 4.75 -0.04 1.62
C VAL A 175 5.19 -1.33 2.30
N GLY A 176 5.96 -1.22 3.39
CA GLY A 176 6.27 -2.39 4.23
C GLY A 176 7.03 -3.54 3.54
N GLY A 177 7.55 -3.34 2.32
CA GLY A 177 8.22 -4.36 1.53
C GLY A 177 7.47 -4.72 0.23
N ASP A 178 6.15 -4.53 0.20
CA ASP A 178 5.31 -4.71 -0.99
C ASP A 178 5.45 -3.50 -1.93
N GLU A 179 5.78 -3.73 -3.19
CA GLU A 179 6.04 -2.71 -4.22
C GLU A 179 5.07 -2.88 -5.38
N ARG A 180 4.39 -1.80 -5.78
CA ARG A 180 3.38 -1.78 -6.85
C ARG A 180 3.66 -0.67 -7.85
N GLY A 181 3.54 -1.01 -9.13
CA GLY A 181 3.89 -0.15 -10.26
C GLY A 181 4.87 -0.82 -11.22
N PRO A 182 5.49 -0.08 -12.14
CA PRO A 182 5.30 1.36 -12.36
C PRO A 182 3.94 1.66 -13.03
N ILE A 183 3.34 2.78 -12.64
CA ILE A 183 2.16 3.35 -13.32
C ILE A 183 2.54 4.64 -14.04
N THR A 184 1.99 4.86 -15.21
CA THR A 184 2.32 6.01 -16.05
C THR A 184 1.20 7.04 -15.99
N HIS A 185 1.52 8.28 -15.62
CA HIS A 185 0.52 9.32 -15.36
C HIS A 185 0.91 10.68 -15.94
N ASN A 186 -0.07 11.44 -16.42
CA ASN A 186 0.12 12.79 -16.91
C ASN A 186 -0.40 13.83 -15.90
N PHE A 187 0.52 14.55 -15.25
CA PHE A 187 0.14 15.54 -14.23
C PHE A 187 -0.45 16.84 -14.80
N THR A 188 -0.36 17.06 -16.11
CA THR A 188 -1.04 18.18 -16.78
C THR A 188 -2.54 17.92 -16.96
N GLU A 189 -2.94 16.65 -17.10
CA GLU A 189 -4.35 16.23 -17.19
C GLU A 189 -5.01 16.14 -15.82
N SER A 190 -4.30 15.58 -14.83
CA SER A 190 -4.78 15.43 -13.45
C SER A 190 -3.64 15.62 -12.46
N SER A 191 -3.83 16.48 -11.46
CA SER A 191 -2.85 16.69 -10.39
C SER A 191 -2.67 15.48 -9.47
N MET A 192 -3.57 14.50 -9.50
CA MET A 192 -3.48 13.29 -8.66
C MET A 192 -3.25 12.04 -9.51
N CYS A 193 -2.37 11.18 -9.01
CA CYS A 193 -2.02 9.90 -9.57
C CYS A 193 -2.17 8.82 -8.49
N GLY A 194 -2.80 7.70 -8.82
CA GLY A 194 -2.95 6.55 -7.93
C GLY A 194 -2.88 5.25 -8.71
N LEU A 195 -2.78 4.14 -7.99
CA LEU A 195 -2.78 2.81 -8.59
C LEU A 195 -4.15 2.49 -9.24
N PRO A 196 -4.19 1.55 -10.21
CA PRO A 196 -5.44 0.98 -10.73
C PRO A 196 -6.32 0.37 -9.63
N ARG A 197 -7.65 0.41 -9.81
CA ARG A 197 -8.63 0.03 -8.78
C ARG A 197 -8.49 -1.39 -8.24
N ASP A 198 -8.01 -2.30 -9.07
CA ASP A 198 -7.77 -3.71 -8.74
C ASP A 198 -6.59 -3.91 -7.78
N ILE A 199 -5.66 -2.94 -7.72
CA ILE A 199 -4.45 -3.02 -6.90
C ILE A 199 -4.20 -1.74 -6.06
N GLU A 200 -5.18 -0.83 -5.96
CA GLU A 200 -5.02 0.43 -5.21
C GLU A 200 -5.13 0.27 -3.70
N GLU A 201 -5.72 -0.84 -3.25
CA GLU A 201 -5.99 -1.11 -1.84
C GLU A 201 -4.78 -1.71 -1.10
N TRP A 202 -4.39 -1.04 -0.02
CA TRP A 202 -3.33 -1.46 0.89
C TRP A 202 -3.92 -1.76 2.26
N ASP A 203 -3.52 -2.88 2.86
CA ASP A 203 -3.72 -3.13 4.28
C ASP A 203 -2.50 -2.61 5.06
N PHE A 204 -2.63 -1.42 5.65
CA PHE A 204 -1.56 -0.80 6.43
C PHE A 204 -1.35 -1.44 7.81
N LEU A 205 -2.22 -2.36 8.25
CA LEU A 205 -2.10 -3.04 9.55
C LEU A 205 -1.61 -4.49 9.41
N SER A 206 -1.75 -5.12 8.24
CA SER A 206 -1.24 -6.47 7.93
C SER A 206 0.25 -6.63 8.20
N HIS A 207 1.04 -5.60 7.94
CA HIS A 207 2.49 -5.66 8.05
C HIS A 207 2.88 -5.68 9.53
N HIS A 208 3.33 -6.84 10.01
CA HIS A 208 3.95 -6.98 11.33
C HIS A 208 5.33 -6.33 11.29
N THR A 209 5.39 -5.04 11.57
CA THR A 209 6.65 -4.34 11.80
C THR A 209 6.98 -4.36 13.28
N TYR A 210 8.23 -4.72 13.62
CA TYR A 210 8.77 -4.48 14.96
C TYR A 210 8.74 -3.00 15.35
N PHE A 211 8.67 -2.11 14.34
CA PHE A 211 8.60 -0.68 14.51
C PHE A 211 7.15 -0.19 14.61
N HIS A 212 6.93 0.86 15.40
CA HIS A 212 5.64 1.55 15.53
C HIS A 212 5.28 2.45 14.33
N TYR A 213 5.94 2.28 13.19
CA TYR A 213 5.73 3.04 11.96
C TYR A 213 5.97 2.16 10.72
N PHE A 214 5.41 2.60 9.59
CA PHE A 214 5.69 2.05 8.27
C PHE A 214 6.45 3.05 7.42
N GLU A 215 7.26 2.53 6.52
CA GLU A 215 7.92 3.32 5.48
C GLU A 215 7.08 3.24 4.21
N ILE A 216 6.65 4.41 3.75
CA ILE A 216 6.03 4.60 2.46
C ILE A 216 7.10 5.19 1.55
N ILE A 217 7.38 4.49 0.47
CA ILE A 217 8.39 4.86 -0.49
C ILE A 217 7.69 5.17 -1.81
N VAL A 218 7.97 6.34 -2.36
CA VAL A 218 7.49 6.73 -3.69
C VAL A 218 8.70 6.98 -4.57
N ARG A 219 8.73 6.30 -5.72
CA ARG A 219 9.75 6.52 -6.75
C ARG A 219 9.11 7.19 -7.96
N ILE A 220 9.68 8.30 -8.38
CA ILE A 220 9.29 9.01 -9.59
C ILE A 220 10.32 8.66 -10.66
N LEU A 221 9.91 7.80 -11.59
CA LEU A 221 10.74 7.35 -12.70
C LEU A 221 10.60 8.34 -13.87
N GLY A 222 11.63 8.36 -14.73
CA GLY A 222 11.78 9.18 -15.95
C GLY A 222 10.51 9.33 -16.82
N HIS A 223 10.52 10.31 -17.74
CA HIS A 223 9.40 10.47 -18.68
C HIS A 223 9.54 9.41 -19.75
N THR A 224 8.48 8.65 -19.98
CA THR A 224 8.40 7.86 -21.20
C THR A 224 7.78 8.74 -22.25
N VAL A 225 8.58 9.19 -23.22
CA VAL A 225 8.05 9.81 -24.43
C VAL A 225 7.30 8.70 -25.15
N THR A 226 5.96 8.74 -25.11
CA THR A 226 5.20 7.86 -25.98
C THR A 226 5.29 8.44 -27.37
N ASP A 227 6.15 7.85 -28.20
CA ASP A 227 6.16 8.13 -29.64
C ASP A 227 4.72 8.00 -30.14
N LYS A 228 4.14 9.11 -30.58
CA LYS A 228 2.87 9.09 -31.31
C LYS A 228 3.10 8.20 -32.52
N ALA A 229 2.52 7.00 -32.51
CA ALA A 229 2.43 6.19 -33.71
C ALA A 229 1.69 7.03 -34.76
N ALA A 230 2.42 7.41 -35.82
CA ALA A 230 1.95 8.24 -36.92
C ALA A 230 0.93 7.52 -37.79
#